data_AF-A0A9E3K5E9-F1
#
_entry.id   AF-A0A9E3K5E9-F1
#
_cell.length_a   1.000
_cell.length_b   1.000
_cell.length_c   1.000
_cell.angle_alpha   90.00
_cell.angle_beta   90.00
_cell.angle_gamma   90.00
#
_symmetry.space_group_name_H-M   'P 1'
#
loop_
_entity.id
_entity.type
_entity.pdbx_description
1 polymer ?
#
loop_
_entity_poly.entity_id
_entity_poly.type
_entity_poly.pdbx_seq_one_letter_code
_entity_poly.pdbx_strand_id
1 'polypeptide(L)'
;GIETLTKQLCESAWSLFQEIETAGGIFAALEQNLIQRKVATTRAAREANIAKRKDVLTGASEFPNLHEASIAVLDAKPIVLPSYGEAKFQFDPLASMRLAAPFEALRDKSDEKLTTSGARPKIFLANLGTAADFTARATFAKSFFETGGIEAFDTQGFADPAALATAFKASGAATACLCSSDRVYAEHAVAAAKALQAAGAKHIYQAGRPGEQEAALREAGVGDFIFAGGDALAMLREAWRRME
;
A
#
# COMPACT_ATOMS: atom_id res chain seq x y z
N GLY A 1 17.00 -23.24 -16.63
CA GLY A 1 16.35 -22.93 -17.92
C GLY A 1 14.88 -23.30 -17.85
N ILE A 2 14.12 -23.09 -18.93
CA ILE A 2 12.68 -23.42 -18.94
C ILE A 2 12.40 -24.87 -18.58
N GLU A 3 13.21 -25.82 -19.10
CA GLU A 3 13.11 -27.25 -18.77
C GLU A 3 13.21 -27.54 -17.27
N THR A 4 14.10 -26.84 -16.57
CA THR A 4 14.26 -26.97 -15.12
C THR A 4 13.00 -26.51 -14.38
N LEU A 5 12.42 -25.37 -14.78
CA LEU A 5 11.20 -24.83 -14.17
C LEU A 5 10.00 -25.73 -14.46
N THR A 6 9.87 -26.24 -15.68
CA THR A 6 8.83 -27.21 -16.04
C THR A 6 8.92 -28.45 -15.17
N LYS A 7 10.12 -29.02 -15.01
CA LYS A 7 10.34 -30.19 -14.17
C LYS A 7 9.95 -29.91 -12.70
N GLN A 8 10.40 -28.79 -12.14
CA GLN A 8 10.07 -28.39 -10.76
C GLN A 8 8.56 -28.18 -10.56
N LEU A 9 7.87 -27.59 -11.54
CA LEU A 9 6.42 -27.41 -11.49
C LEU A 9 5.71 -28.77 -11.51
N CYS A 10 6.09 -29.67 -12.41
CA CYS A 10 5.53 -31.01 -12.49
C CYS A 10 5.73 -31.80 -11.19
N GLU A 11 6.95 -31.79 -10.63
CA GLU A 11 7.26 -32.46 -9.37
C GLU A 11 6.44 -31.91 -8.20
N SER A 12 6.32 -30.58 -8.11
CA SER A 12 5.53 -29.93 -7.05
C SER A 12 4.03 -30.23 -7.17
N ALA A 13 3.48 -30.15 -8.38
CA ALA A 13 2.08 -30.45 -8.65
C ALA A 13 1.76 -31.93 -8.41
N TRP A 14 2.67 -32.83 -8.81
CA TRP A 14 2.53 -34.27 -8.59
C TRP A 14 2.52 -34.63 -7.10
N SER A 15 3.37 -33.98 -6.30
CA SER A 15 3.36 -34.16 -4.85
C SER A 15 2.02 -33.73 -4.22
N LEU A 16 1.46 -32.59 -4.63
CA LEU A 16 0.15 -32.14 -4.16
C LEU A 16 -0.98 -33.09 -4.61
N PHE A 17 -0.89 -33.65 -5.82
CA PHE A 17 -1.82 -34.66 -6.31
C PHE A 17 -1.77 -35.93 -5.46
N GLN A 18 -0.57 -36.44 -5.15
CA GLN A 18 -0.39 -37.62 -4.30
C GLN A 18 -0.95 -37.41 -2.88
N GLU A 19 -0.84 -36.19 -2.34
CA GLU A 19 -1.44 -35.82 -1.05
C GLU A 19 -2.98 -35.90 -1.10
N ILE A 20 -3.60 -35.43 -2.18
CA ILE A 20 -5.05 -35.53 -2.40
C ILE A 20 -5.48 -37.00 -2.51
N GLU A 21 -4.75 -37.82 -3.27
CA GLU A 21 -5.03 -39.26 -3.40
C GLU A 21 -4.91 -39.98 -2.03
N THR A 22 -3.88 -39.64 -1.26
CA THR A 22 -3.68 -40.19 0.10
C THR A 22 -4.83 -39.80 1.04
N ALA A 23 -5.43 -38.63 0.85
CA ALA A 23 -6.60 -38.18 1.63
C ALA A 23 -7.92 -38.85 1.22
N GLY A 24 -7.90 -39.80 0.28
CA GLY A 24 -9.10 -40.50 -0.22
C GLY A 24 -9.66 -39.91 -1.53
N GLY A 25 -8.85 -39.17 -2.27
CA GLY A 25 -9.23 -38.53 -3.53
C GLY A 25 -9.85 -37.14 -3.36
N ILE A 26 -10.22 -36.52 -4.49
CA ILE A 26 -10.57 -35.08 -4.54
C ILE A 26 -11.75 -34.68 -3.66
N PHE A 27 -12.84 -35.47 -3.64
CA PHE A 27 -14.03 -35.12 -2.85
C PHE A 27 -13.76 -35.25 -1.35
N ALA A 28 -13.07 -36.31 -0.92
CA ALA A 28 -12.68 -36.47 0.47
C ALA A 28 -11.72 -35.36 0.92
N ALA A 29 -10.77 -34.96 0.07
CA ALA A 29 -9.87 -33.84 0.34
C ALA A 29 -10.62 -32.50 0.45
N LEU A 30 -11.65 -32.28 -0.36
CA LEU A 30 -12.51 -31.09 -0.28
C LEU A 30 -13.33 -31.07 1.01
N GLU A 31 -13.98 -32.17 1.39
CA GLU A 31 -14.74 -32.27 2.65
C GLU A 31 -13.86 -32.08 3.89
N GLN A 32 -12.60 -32.54 3.81
CA GLN A 32 -11.59 -32.28 4.82
C GLN A 32 -11.00 -30.85 4.75
N ASN A 33 -11.46 -30.01 3.83
CA ASN A 33 -10.96 -28.66 3.53
C ASN A 33 -9.45 -28.57 3.28
N LEU A 34 -8.83 -29.66 2.80
CA LEU A 34 -7.39 -29.74 2.57
C LEU A 34 -6.93 -28.72 1.52
N ILE A 35 -7.64 -28.66 0.40
CA ILE A 35 -7.32 -27.77 -0.72
C ILE A 35 -7.53 -26.31 -0.29
N GLN A 36 -8.62 -26.03 0.40
CA GLN A 36 -9.01 -24.73 0.91
C GLN A 36 -7.94 -24.15 1.81
N ARG A 37 -7.44 -24.93 2.79
CA ARG A 37 -6.35 -24.49 3.67
C ARG A 37 -5.06 -24.16 2.92
N LYS A 38 -4.69 -24.94 1.90
CA LYS A 38 -3.49 -24.69 1.09
C LYS A 38 -3.64 -23.44 0.22
N VAL A 39 -4.79 -23.26 -0.41
CA VAL A 39 -5.11 -22.06 -1.19
C VAL A 39 -5.12 -20.84 -0.27
N ALA A 40 -5.73 -20.92 0.91
CA ALA A 40 -5.75 -19.84 1.89
C ALA A 40 -4.34 -19.45 2.36
N THR A 41 -3.47 -20.42 2.64
CA THR A 41 -2.06 -20.16 2.98
C THR A 41 -1.34 -19.43 1.85
N THR A 42 -1.51 -19.88 0.60
CA THR A 42 -0.90 -19.24 -0.57
C THR A 42 -1.43 -17.83 -0.79
N ARG A 43 -2.75 -17.63 -0.61
CA ARG A 43 -3.41 -16.32 -0.65
C ARG A 43 -2.83 -15.38 0.39
N ALA A 44 -2.78 -15.78 1.65
CA ALA A 44 -2.29 -14.94 2.74
C ALA A 44 -0.84 -14.49 2.50
N ALA A 45 0.02 -15.39 2.00
CA ALA A 45 1.39 -15.04 1.63
C ALA A 45 1.43 -14.03 0.47
N ARG A 46 0.58 -14.21 -0.55
CA ARG A 46 0.46 -13.30 -1.69
C ARG A 46 -0.02 -11.92 -1.27
N GLU A 47 -1.08 -11.85 -0.47
CA GLU A 47 -1.63 -10.61 0.08
C GLU A 47 -0.60 -9.87 0.92
N ALA A 48 0.13 -10.57 1.78
CA ALA A 48 1.20 -9.98 2.58
C ALA A 48 2.36 -9.43 1.71
N ASN A 49 2.72 -10.13 0.63
CA ASN A 49 3.73 -9.64 -0.31
C ASN A 49 3.26 -8.39 -1.05
N ILE A 50 2.01 -8.36 -1.52
CA ILE A 50 1.43 -7.20 -2.22
C ILE A 50 1.30 -6.01 -1.27
N ALA A 51 0.82 -6.23 -0.04
CA ALA A 51 0.70 -5.20 0.99
C ALA A 51 2.07 -4.55 1.29
N LYS A 52 3.15 -5.33 1.23
CA LYS A 52 4.53 -4.85 1.39
C LYS A 52 5.21 -4.39 0.10
N ARG A 53 4.47 -4.39 -1.02
CA ARG A 53 4.98 -4.08 -2.38
C ARG A 53 6.16 -4.96 -2.82
N LYS A 54 6.24 -6.18 -2.30
CA LYS A 54 7.19 -7.20 -2.75
C LYS A 54 6.72 -7.87 -4.04
N ASP A 55 5.42 -8.18 -4.11
CA ASP A 55 4.76 -8.61 -5.34
C ASP A 55 4.02 -7.39 -5.90
N VAL A 56 4.60 -6.78 -6.93
CA VAL A 56 4.14 -5.49 -7.47
C VAL A 56 2.96 -5.67 -8.43
N LEU A 57 1.91 -4.90 -8.19
CA LEU A 57 0.80 -4.68 -9.12
C LEU A 57 0.94 -3.26 -9.71
N THR A 58 1.49 -3.16 -10.93
CA THR A 58 1.68 -1.90 -11.64
C THR A 58 0.34 -1.18 -11.84
N GLY A 59 0.29 0.12 -11.53
CA GLY A 59 -0.92 0.94 -11.62
C GLY A 59 -1.83 0.87 -10.37
N ALA A 60 -1.66 -0.14 -9.51
CA ALA A 60 -2.46 -0.31 -8.29
C ALA A 60 -1.62 -0.13 -7.01
N SER A 61 -0.62 -0.97 -6.80
CA SER A 61 0.25 -0.94 -5.61
C SER A 61 1.55 -0.17 -5.83
N GLU A 62 1.87 0.16 -7.09
CA GLU A 62 3.05 0.93 -7.46
C GLU A 62 2.81 1.67 -8.79
N PHE A 63 3.35 2.89 -8.89
CA PHE A 63 3.18 3.78 -10.05
C PHE A 63 1.71 3.97 -10.46
N PRO A 64 0.84 4.40 -9.52
CA PRO A 64 -0.56 4.65 -9.81
C PRO A 64 -0.74 5.89 -10.69
N ASN A 65 -1.86 5.97 -11.41
CA ASN A 65 -2.35 7.23 -11.97
C ASN A 65 -3.54 7.73 -11.15
N LEU A 66 -3.30 8.64 -10.20
CA LEU A 66 -4.35 9.17 -9.31
C LEU A 66 -5.43 10.00 -10.03
N HIS A 67 -5.07 10.57 -11.19
CA HIS A 67 -5.93 11.45 -11.99
C HIS A 67 -6.45 10.75 -13.25
N GLU A 68 -6.53 9.41 -13.23
CA GLU A 68 -7.12 8.67 -14.33
C GLU A 68 -8.59 9.07 -14.54
N ALA A 69 -9.04 9.02 -15.80
CA ALA A 69 -10.40 9.36 -16.15
C ALA A 69 -11.36 8.26 -15.68
N SER A 70 -12.52 8.65 -15.16
CA SER A 70 -13.60 7.71 -14.90
C SER A 70 -14.06 7.06 -16.21
N ILE A 71 -14.18 5.74 -16.21
CA ILE A 71 -14.66 4.95 -17.36
C ILE A 71 -16.07 4.45 -17.05
N ALA A 72 -17.03 4.73 -17.94
CA ALA A 72 -18.37 4.18 -17.83
C ALA A 72 -18.33 2.68 -18.19
N VAL A 73 -18.74 1.84 -17.24
CA VAL A 73 -18.84 0.38 -17.41
C VAL A 73 -20.25 -0.08 -17.05
N LEU A 74 -20.65 -1.26 -17.55
CA LEU A 74 -21.89 -1.91 -17.14
C LEU A 74 -21.77 -2.36 -15.67
N ASP A 75 -22.84 -2.20 -14.89
CA ASP A 75 -22.95 -2.74 -13.53
C ASP A 75 -23.15 -4.28 -13.58
N ALA A 76 -22.07 -4.99 -13.90
CA ALA A 76 -22.06 -6.44 -13.98
C ALA A 76 -22.17 -7.05 -12.58
N LYS A 77 -23.32 -7.66 -12.29
CA LYS A 77 -23.55 -8.35 -11.02
C LYS A 77 -23.01 -9.78 -11.09
N PRO A 78 -22.34 -10.29 -10.03
CA PRO A 78 -21.93 -11.68 -9.96
C PRO A 78 -23.13 -12.62 -10.17
N ILE A 79 -22.97 -13.60 -11.06
CA ILE A 79 -24.00 -14.59 -11.33
C ILE A 79 -23.94 -15.67 -10.24
N VAL A 80 -25.01 -15.81 -9.48
CA VAL A 80 -25.19 -16.96 -8.59
C VAL A 80 -25.72 -18.11 -9.45
N LEU A 81 -24.90 -19.14 -9.63
CA LEU A 81 -25.34 -20.35 -10.34
C LEU A 81 -26.27 -21.17 -9.45
N PRO A 82 -27.39 -21.71 -9.98
CA PRO A 82 -28.25 -22.61 -9.22
C PRO A 82 -27.49 -23.89 -8.87
N SER A 83 -27.84 -24.50 -7.72
CA SER A 83 -27.25 -25.79 -7.33
C SER A 83 -27.51 -26.84 -8.40
N TYR A 84 -26.47 -27.60 -8.74
CA TYR A 84 -26.60 -28.75 -9.62
C TYR A 84 -27.08 -29.97 -8.82
N GLY A 85 -28.40 -30.03 -8.58
CA GLY A 85 -29.01 -31.08 -7.78
C GLY A 85 -28.76 -30.97 -6.28
N GLU A 86 -28.96 -32.08 -5.57
CA GLU A 86 -28.73 -32.18 -4.13
C GLU A 86 -27.24 -32.17 -3.78
N ALA A 87 -26.88 -31.39 -2.76
CA ALA A 87 -25.51 -31.32 -2.26
C ALA A 87 -25.11 -32.64 -1.59
N LYS A 88 -24.20 -33.37 -2.23
CA LYS A 88 -23.66 -34.65 -1.73
C LYS A 88 -22.42 -34.50 -0.84
N PHE A 89 -21.76 -33.36 -0.91
CA PHE A 89 -20.51 -33.06 -0.22
C PHE A 89 -20.62 -31.68 0.41
N GLN A 90 -20.02 -31.48 1.58
CA GLN A 90 -19.99 -30.20 2.27
C GLN A 90 -18.55 -29.75 2.51
N PHE A 91 -18.22 -28.54 2.07
CA PHE A 91 -16.89 -27.95 2.22
C PHE A 91 -16.94 -26.43 2.05
N ASP A 92 -15.90 -25.75 2.50
CA ASP A 92 -15.81 -24.29 2.37
C ASP A 92 -15.57 -23.92 0.89
N PRO A 93 -16.29 -22.91 0.36
CA PRO A 93 -16.08 -22.48 -1.01
C PRO A 93 -14.73 -21.78 -1.18
N LEU A 94 -14.10 -21.99 -2.32
CA LEU A 94 -12.94 -21.21 -2.74
C LEU A 94 -13.42 -19.83 -3.23
N ALA A 95 -13.41 -18.85 -2.35
CA ALA A 95 -13.80 -17.49 -2.70
C ALA A 95 -12.88 -16.89 -3.77
N SER A 96 -13.44 -16.29 -4.81
CA SER A 96 -12.65 -15.49 -5.77
C SER A 96 -12.07 -14.26 -5.07
N MET A 97 -10.92 -13.77 -5.54
CA MET A 97 -10.33 -12.52 -5.09
C MET A 97 -9.72 -11.75 -6.25
N ARG A 98 -9.70 -10.43 -6.13
CA ARG A 98 -8.84 -9.56 -6.96
C ARG A 98 -7.71 -9.04 -6.08
N LEU A 99 -6.48 -9.25 -6.53
CA LEU A 99 -5.27 -8.93 -5.77
C LEU A 99 -5.15 -7.42 -5.46
N ALA A 100 -5.64 -6.56 -6.36
CA ALA A 100 -5.59 -5.11 -6.22
C ALA A 100 -6.74 -4.53 -5.38
N ALA A 101 -7.80 -5.29 -5.09
CA ALA A 101 -9.00 -4.80 -4.44
C ALA A 101 -8.75 -4.01 -3.13
N PRO A 102 -7.78 -4.39 -2.27
CA PRO A 102 -7.50 -3.61 -1.07
C PRO A 102 -6.95 -2.20 -1.32
N PHE A 103 -6.18 -2.00 -2.39
CA PHE A 103 -5.67 -0.68 -2.79
C PHE A 103 -6.75 0.11 -3.54
N GLU A 104 -7.47 -0.55 -4.43
CA GLU A 104 -8.61 0.05 -5.14
C GLU A 104 -9.66 0.59 -4.17
N ALA A 105 -9.99 -0.12 -3.09
CA ALA A 105 -10.93 0.37 -2.08
C ALA A 105 -10.49 1.72 -1.43
N LEU A 106 -9.18 1.96 -1.31
CA LEU A 106 -8.67 3.25 -0.82
C LEU A 106 -8.78 4.34 -1.91
N ARG A 107 -8.58 3.98 -3.17
CA ARG A 107 -8.77 4.85 -4.33
C ARG A 107 -10.24 5.23 -4.51
N ASP A 108 -11.15 4.26 -4.42
CA ASP A 108 -12.60 4.46 -4.48
C ASP A 108 -13.05 5.44 -3.39
N LYS A 109 -12.53 5.29 -2.16
CA LYS A 109 -12.78 6.23 -1.05
C LYS A 109 -12.27 7.64 -1.35
N SER A 110 -11.14 7.77 -2.05
CA SER A 110 -10.62 9.06 -2.50
C SER A 110 -11.50 9.69 -3.58
N ASP A 111 -11.99 8.88 -4.52
CA ASP A 111 -12.90 9.34 -5.58
C ASP A 111 -14.22 9.85 -4.96
N GLU A 112 -14.78 9.12 -4.00
CA GLU A 112 -15.96 9.57 -3.25
C GLU A 112 -15.71 10.90 -2.52
N LYS A 113 -14.54 11.07 -1.87
CA LYS A 113 -14.15 12.33 -1.24
C LYS A 113 -14.00 13.47 -2.25
N LEU A 114 -13.42 13.20 -3.42
CA LEU A 114 -13.31 14.17 -4.49
C LEU A 114 -14.69 14.63 -4.98
N THR A 115 -15.63 13.69 -5.18
CA THR A 115 -17.00 14.01 -5.60
C THR A 115 -17.77 14.78 -4.52
N THR A 116 -17.63 14.41 -3.25
CA THR A 116 -18.42 15.01 -2.15
C THR A 116 -17.85 16.33 -1.63
N SER A 117 -16.53 16.53 -1.65
CA SER A 117 -15.86 17.69 -1.04
C SER A 117 -15.10 18.58 -2.03
N GLY A 118 -14.96 18.15 -3.29
CA GLY A 118 -14.22 18.89 -4.33
C GLY A 118 -12.70 18.70 -4.27
N ALA A 119 -12.18 17.94 -3.31
CA ALA A 119 -10.75 17.65 -3.18
C ALA A 119 -10.50 16.23 -2.68
N ARG A 120 -9.37 15.65 -3.09
CA ARG A 120 -8.83 14.43 -2.47
C ARG A 120 -8.17 14.76 -1.13
N PRO A 121 -7.98 13.77 -0.23
CA PRO A 121 -7.06 13.93 0.89
C PRO A 121 -5.67 14.29 0.37
N LYS A 122 -5.01 15.25 1.01
CA LYS A 122 -3.70 15.77 0.59
C LYS A 122 -2.62 15.49 1.61
N ILE A 123 -1.43 15.19 1.12
CA ILE A 123 -0.20 15.15 1.91
C ILE A 123 0.86 16.05 1.28
N PHE A 124 1.54 16.83 2.11
CA PHE A 124 2.61 17.72 1.68
C PHE A 124 3.95 16.98 1.67
N LEU A 125 4.62 16.88 0.53
CA LEU A 125 5.98 16.34 0.48
C LEU A 125 6.97 17.43 0.88
N ALA A 126 7.50 17.33 2.09
CA ALA A 126 8.47 18.24 2.67
C ALA A 126 9.89 17.86 2.20
N ASN A 127 10.23 18.30 1.00
CA ASN A 127 11.51 18.01 0.36
C ASN A 127 12.64 18.83 1.01
N LEU A 128 13.70 18.18 1.50
CA LEU A 128 14.84 18.88 2.13
C LEU A 128 16.08 18.83 1.23
N GLY A 129 16.85 19.91 1.21
CA GLY A 129 18.09 19.99 0.42
C GLY A 129 17.85 20.18 -1.07
N THR A 130 18.75 19.66 -1.91
CA THR A 130 18.69 19.83 -3.37
C THR A 130 17.86 18.72 -4.04
N ALA A 131 17.52 18.89 -5.33
CA ALA A 131 16.83 17.85 -6.09
C ALA A 131 17.57 16.50 -6.06
N ALA A 132 18.90 16.52 -6.06
CA ALA A 132 19.70 15.29 -5.96
C ALA A 132 19.53 14.57 -4.61
N ASP A 133 19.22 15.32 -3.55
CA ASP A 133 19.01 14.77 -2.21
C ASP A 133 17.61 14.15 -2.08
N PHE A 134 16.56 14.81 -2.57
CA PHE A 134 15.17 14.39 -2.28
C PHE A 134 14.46 13.60 -3.37
N THR A 135 14.83 13.72 -4.66
CA THR A 135 14.00 13.23 -5.78
C THR A 135 13.61 11.75 -5.63
N ALA A 136 14.54 10.89 -5.22
CA ALA A 136 14.27 9.46 -5.06
C ALA A 136 13.21 9.18 -3.98
N ARG A 137 13.28 9.89 -2.84
CA ARG A 137 12.34 9.72 -1.71
C ARG A 137 11.02 10.45 -1.95
N ALA A 138 11.04 11.61 -2.59
CA ALA A 138 9.83 12.30 -3.02
C ALA A 138 9.04 11.44 -4.03
N THR A 139 9.73 10.86 -5.03
CA THR A 139 9.09 9.95 -6.00
C THR A 139 8.53 8.70 -5.34
N PHE A 140 9.28 8.10 -4.40
CA PHE A 140 8.80 6.96 -3.61
C PHE A 140 7.58 7.32 -2.77
N ALA A 141 7.61 8.43 -2.03
CA ALA A 141 6.53 8.90 -1.18
C ALA A 141 5.28 9.25 -1.99
N LYS A 142 5.46 9.96 -3.11
CA LYS A 142 4.37 10.27 -4.06
C LYS A 142 3.67 8.99 -4.50
N SER A 143 4.42 8.06 -5.09
CA SER A 143 3.89 6.76 -5.50
C SER A 143 3.23 6.02 -4.33
N PHE A 144 3.83 6.02 -3.14
CA PHE A 144 3.27 5.39 -1.94
C PHE A 144 1.90 5.96 -1.57
N PHE A 145 1.76 7.27 -1.38
CA PHE A 145 0.51 7.89 -0.95
C PHE A 145 -0.57 7.86 -2.03
N GLU A 146 -0.19 8.06 -3.30
CA GLU A 146 -1.13 8.04 -4.42
C GLU A 146 -1.73 6.64 -4.65
N THR A 147 -1.04 5.55 -4.28
CA THR A 147 -1.63 4.19 -4.35
C THR A 147 -2.80 4.03 -3.38
N GLY A 148 -2.78 4.78 -2.27
CA GLY A 148 -3.89 4.86 -1.33
C GLY A 148 -4.89 5.98 -1.65
N GLY A 149 -4.77 6.65 -2.80
CA GLY A 149 -5.68 7.73 -3.17
C GLY A 149 -5.41 9.07 -2.47
N ILE A 150 -4.28 9.22 -1.78
CA ILE A 150 -3.89 10.47 -1.13
C ILE A 150 -3.05 11.27 -2.12
N GLU A 151 -3.52 12.48 -2.46
CA GLU A 151 -2.83 13.38 -3.37
C GLU A 151 -1.55 13.91 -2.71
N ALA A 152 -0.40 13.56 -3.28
CA ALA A 152 0.89 14.01 -2.79
C ALA A 152 1.30 15.31 -3.48
N PHE A 153 1.25 16.41 -2.73
CA PHE A 153 1.68 17.71 -3.21
C PHE A 153 3.21 17.78 -3.15
N ASP A 154 3.84 17.55 -4.29
CA ASP A 154 5.29 17.60 -4.46
C ASP A 154 5.80 19.05 -4.47
N THR A 155 6.95 19.29 -3.86
CA THR A 155 7.46 20.65 -3.62
C THR A 155 8.92 20.81 -4.01
N GLN A 156 9.38 22.06 -3.95
CA GLN A 156 10.79 22.37 -4.11
C GLN A 156 11.58 21.95 -2.86
N GLY A 157 12.89 21.83 -2.99
CA GLY A 157 13.75 21.57 -1.84
C GLY A 157 13.85 22.78 -0.90
N PHE A 158 13.69 22.56 0.40
CA PHE A 158 13.82 23.57 1.43
C PHE A 158 15.14 23.41 2.20
N ALA A 159 15.84 24.52 2.42
CA ALA A 159 16.99 24.61 3.33
C ALA A 159 16.60 25.25 4.67
N ASP A 160 15.59 26.13 4.68
CA ASP A 160 15.11 26.83 5.86
C ASP A 160 13.79 26.21 6.39
N PRO A 161 13.75 25.76 7.65
CA PRO A 161 12.53 25.25 8.27
C PRO A 161 11.37 26.27 8.33
N ALA A 162 11.64 27.58 8.40
CA ALA A 162 10.56 28.57 8.43
C ALA A 162 9.87 28.73 7.06
N ALA A 163 10.67 28.74 5.98
CA ALA A 163 10.14 28.66 4.61
C ALA A 163 9.32 27.38 4.38
N LEU A 164 9.81 26.23 4.87
CA LEU A 164 9.09 24.95 4.82
C LEU A 164 7.73 25.03 5.52
N ALA A 165 7.70 25.55 6.74
CA ALA A 165 6.46 25.73 7.51
C ALA A 165 5.44 26.65 6.82
N THR A 166 5.92 27.71 6.17
CA THR A 166 5.08 28.63 5.39
C THR A 166 4.48 27.93 4.17
N ALA A 167 5.28 27.18 3.42
CA ALA A 167 4.82 26.39 2.27
C ALA A 167 3.83 25.30 2.67
N PHE A 168 4.06 24.63 3.81
CA PHE A 168 3.12 23.65 4.37
C PHE A 168 1.75 24.27 4.63
N LYS A 169 1.69 25.43 5.33
CA LYS A 169 0.42 26.13 5.59
C LYS A 169 -0.29 26.55 4.31
N ALA A 170 0.45 27.04 3.31
CA ALA A 170 -0.10 27.45 2.03
C ALA A 170 -0.65 26.27 1.19
N SER A 171 -0.16 25.05 1.41
CA SER A 171 -0.61 23.86 0.69
C SER A 171 -2.03 23.41 1.04
N GLY A 172 -2.51 23.77 2.24
CA GLY A 172 -3.79 23.28 2.78
C GLY A 172 -3.78 21.79 3.17
N ALA A 173 -2.64 21.10 3.10
CA ALA A 173 -2.51 19.73 3.57
C ALA A 173 -2.52 19.68 5.10
N ALA A 174 -3.14 18.64 5.67
CA ALA A 174 -3.15 18.42 7.12
C ALA A 174 -1.96 17.61 7.62
N THR A 175 -1.31 16.85 6.73
CA THR A 175 -0.18 15.97 7.04
C THR A 175 0.98 16.26 6.10
N ALA A 176 2.19 15.88 6.52
CA ALA A 176 3.41 16.07 5.74
C ALA A 176 4.25 14.80 5.72
N CYS A 177 5.06 14.62 4.68
CA CYS A 177 6.08 13.57 4.58
C CYS A 177 7.45 14.20 4.31
N LEU A 178 8.40 14.04 5.23
CA LEU A 178 9.79 14.43 5.02
C LEU A 178 10.41 13.54 3.94
N CYS A 179 11.09 14.17 2.98
CA CYS A 179 11.72 13.52 1.83
C CYS A 179 13.10 14.12 1.58
N SER A 180 14.17 13.37 1.87
CA SER A 180 15.55 13.75 1.56
C SER A 180 16.51 12.58 1.77
N SER A 181 17.78 12.71 1.43
CA SER A 181 18.81 11.67 1.66
C SER A 181 19.11 11.48 3.16
N ASP A 182 19.70 10.34 3.53
CA ASP A 182 20.00 10.05 4.95
C ASP A 182 20.97 11.05 5.54
N ARG A 183 21.90 11.53 4.71
CA ARG A 183 22.84 12.60 5.05
C ARG A 183 22.11 13.89 5.42
N VAL A 184 21.16 14.33 4.60
CA VAL A 184 20.42 15.58 4.87
C VAL A 184 19.47 15.40 6.05
N TYR A 185 18.85 14.22 6.22
CA TYR A 185 18.05 13.95 7.41
C TYR A 185 18.86 14.09 8.70
N ALA A 186 20.09 13.58 8.71
CA ALA A 186 20.94 13.61 9.88
C ALA A 186 21.15 15.02 10.44
N GLU A 187 21.14 16.03 9.57
CA GLU A 187 21.37 17.43 9.90
C GLU A 187 20.07 18.23 10.07
N HIS A 188 19.04 17.96 9.25
CA HIS A 188 17.91 18.87 9.09
C HIS A 188 16.54 18.29 9.47
N ALA A 189 16.38 16.96 9.59
CA ALA A 189 15.06 16.34 9.76
C ALA A 189 14.36 16.77 11.06
N VAL A 190 15.09 16.85 12.17
CA VAL A 190 14.53 17.26 13.47
C VAL A 190 14.02 18.70 13.44
N ALA A 191 14.79 19.62 12.85
CA ALA A 191 14.39 21.03 12.74
C ALA A 191 13.17 21.19 11.82
N ALA A 192 13.15 20.47 10.69
CA ALA A 192 12.02 20.44 9.77
C ALA A 192 10.75 19.88 10.42
N ALA A 193 10.85 18.76 11.15
CA ALA A 193 9.72 18.15 11.86
C ALA A 193 9.13 19.11 12.91
N LYS A 194 9.97 19.76 13.72
CA LYS A 194 9.52 20.76 14.70
C LYS A 194 8.82 21.94 14.03
N ALA A 195 9.34 22.41 12.89
CA ALA A 195 8.72 23.51 12.15
C ALA A 195 7.36 23.12 11.57
N LEU A 196 7.21 21.91 11.03
CA LEU A 196 5.94 21.37 10.56
C LEU A 196 4.93 21.19 11.70
N GLN A 197 5.38 20.68 12.85
CA GLN A 197 4.54 20.52 14.04
C GLN A 197 4.04 21.88 14.55
N ALA A 198 4.93 22.87 14.67
CA ALA A 198 4.59 24.25 15.03
C ALA A 198 3.68 24.92 13.97
N ALA A 199 3.76 24.49 12.71
CA ALA A 199 2.88 24.94 11.65
C ALA A 199 1.48 24.30 11.69
N GLY A 200 1.25 23.34 12.56
CA GLY A 200 -0.04 22.67 12.75
C GLY A 200 -0.21 21.37 11.97
N ALA A 201 0.89 20.73 11.54
CA ALA A 201 0.82 19.40 10.93
C ALA A 201 0.19 18.40 11.92
N LYS A 202 -0.93 17.78 11.54
CA LYS A 202 -1.63 16.79 12.36
C LYS A 202 -0.83 15.49 12.49
N HIS A 203 -0.07 15.14 11.46
CA HIS A 203 0.81 13.99 11.44
C HIS A 203 1.97 14.20 10.47
N ILE A 204 3.16 13.74 10.86
CA ILE A 204 4.38 13.85 10.06
C ILE A 204 4.91 12.45 9.80
N TYR A 205 5.08 12.12 8.52
CA TYR A 205 5.75 10.92 8.06
C TYR A 205 7.20 11.23 7.69
N GLN A 206 8.07 10.22 7.68
CA GLN A 206 9.37 10.30 7.04
C GLN A 206 9.54 9.18 6.00
N ALA A 207 9.98 9.54 4.79
CA ALA A 207 10.35 8.59 3.77
C ALA A 207 11.77 8.07 4.02
N GLY A 208 11.88 6.89 4.62
CA GLY A 208 13.13 6.27 5.04
C GLY A 208 12.91 5.32 6.22
N ARG A 209 13.84 4.40 6.46
CA ARG A 209 13.78 3.54 7.65
C ARG A 209 14.04 4.40 8.90
N PRO A 210 13.39 4.09 10.03
CA PRO A 210 13.85 4.60 11.30
C PRO A 210 15.27 4.08 11.55
N GLY A 211 16.23 5.01 11.67
CA GLY A 211 17.62 4.71 11.99
C GLY A 211 17.93 5.08 13.43
N GLU A 212 19.19 5.38 13.72
CA GLU A 212 19.64 5.80 15.06
C GLU A 212 18.94 7.07 15.57
N GLN A 213 18.39 7.89 14.66
CA GLN A 213 17.68 9.12 15.00
C GLN A 213 16.18 8.93 15.30
N GLU A 214 15.64 7.70 15.31
CA GLU A 214 14.20 7.48 15.51
C GLU A 214 13.66 8.19 16.76
N ALA A 215 14.34 8.07 17.90
CA ALA A 215 13.90 8.69 19.15
C ALA A 215 13.81 10.22 19.03
N ALA A 216 14.83 10.87 18.47
CA ALA A 216 14.86 12.31 18.26
C ALA A 216 13.81 12.78 17.27
N LEU A 217 13.55 11.99 16.22
CA LEU A 217 12.52 12.27 15.22
C LEU A 217 11.11 12.17 15.82
N ARG A 218 10.85 11.15 16.65
CA ARG A 218 9.58 11.00 17.36
C ARG A 218 9.35 12.15 18.34
N GLU A 219 10.37 12.53 19.10
CA GLU A 219 10.31 13.70 19.99
C GLU A 219 10.05 15.00 19.22
N ALA A 220 10.59 15.11 17.99
CA ALA A 220 10.36 16.23 17.09
C ALA A 220 8.98 16.22 16.40
N GLY A 221 8.17 15.19 16.61
CA GLY A 221 6.80 15.08 16.07
C GLY A 221 6.63 14.16 14.86
N VAL A 222 7.67 13.44 14.41
CA VAL A 222 7.53 12.39 13.39
C VAL A 222 6.78 11.21 13.97
N GLY A 223 5.62 10.89 13.41
CA GLY A 223 4.76 9.82 13.91
C GLY A 223 5.08 8.46 13.30
N ASP A 224 5.29 8.41 11.98
CA ASP A 224 5.44 7.15 11.25
C ASP A 224 6.49 7.23 10.14
N PHE A 225 7.01 6.07 9.74
CA PHE A 225 8.08 5.94 8.75
C PHE A 225 7.59 5.08 7.58
N ILE A 226 7.77 5.58 6.35
CA ILE A 226 7.46 4.82 5.13
C ILE A 226 8.75 4.40 4.46
N PHE A 227 8.87 3.11 4.11
CA PHE A 227 10.07 2.56 3.49
C PHE A 227 9.76 1.27 2.71
N ALA A 228 10.64 0.94 1.77
CA ALA A 228 10.53 -0.29 0.98
C ALA A 228 10.57 -1.54 1.88
N GLY A 229 9.58 -2.42 1.71
CA GLY A 229 9.39 -3.63 2.51
C GLY A 229 8.57 -3.44 3.79
N GLY A 230 8.17 -2.21 4.15
CA GLY A 230 7.13 -1.95 5.14
C GLY A 230 5.75 -2.32 4.60
N ASP A 231 4.78 -2.55 5.50
CA ASP A 231 3.38 -2.82 5.10
C ASP A 231 2.70 -1.53 4.65
N ALA A 232 2.73 -1.28 3.34
CA ALA A 232 2.20 -0.08 2.72
C ALA A 232 0.67 0.00 2.87
N LEU A 233 -0.02 -1.12 2.69
CA LEU A 233 -1.48 -1.16 2.79
C LEU A 233 -1.96 -0.82 4.20
N ALA A 234 -1.32 -1.40 5.23
CA ALA A 234 -1.65 -1.08 6.62
C ALA A 234 -1.38 0.40 6.94
N MET A 235 -0.23 0.93 6.50
CA MET A 235 0.15 2.32 6.71
C MET A 235 -0.81 3.30 6.01
N LEU A 236 -1.24 3.00 4.79
CA LEU A 236 -2.20 3.82 4.05
C LEU A 236 -3.59 3.82 4.67
N ARG A 237 -4.04 2.67 5.19
CA ARG A 237 -5.29 2.57 5.95
C ARG A 237 -5.25 3.44 7.21
N GLU A 238 -4.11 3.44 7.90
CA GLU A 238 -3.92 4.30 9.08
C GLU A 238 -3.84 5.78 8.69
N ALA A 239 -3.17 6.12 7.58
CA ALA A 239 -3.15 7.47 7.06
C ALA A 239 -4.58 7.99 6.76
N TRP A 240 -5.43 7.16 6.18
CA TRP A 240 -6.84 7.46 5.98
C TRP A 240 -7.59 7.75 7.28
N ARG A 241 -7.42 6.92 8.31
CA ARG A 241 -8.07 7.14 9.62
C ARG A 241 -7.66 8.47 10.27
N ARG A 242 -6.42 8.92 10.04
CA ARG A 242 -5.91 10.19 10.56
C ARG A 242 -6.40 11.42 9.77
N MET A 243 -6.85 11.22 8.53
CA MET A 243 -7.32 12.29 7.63
C MET A 243 -8.84 12.49 7.70
N GLU A 244 -9.58 11.56 8.29
CA GLU A 244 -11.01 11.68 8.64
C GLU A 244 -11.23 12.58 9.85
#